data_AF-A0A3D3DL99-F1
#
_entry.id   AF-A0A3D3DL99-F1
#
_cell.length_a   1.000
_cell.length_b   1.000
_cell.length_c   1.000
_cell.angle_alpha   90.00
_cell.angle_beta   90.00
_cell.angle_gamma   90.00
#
_symmetry.space_group_name_H-M   'P 1'
#
loop_
_entity.id
_entity.type
_entity.pdbx_description
1 polymer ?
#
loop_
_entity_poly.entity_id
_entity_poly.type
_entity_poly.pdbx_seq_one_letter_code
_entity_poly.pdbx_strand_id
1 'polypeptide(L)'
;MEHTMKNSKIEQLIHQDTALKQALGDPRVTRRDFLAFAGAMGLSTAMGSALWSGRALAATPKRGGHMVSGLNDANTGDSLDCGLFNATYMICVSRAFRDSLVNVGQDNSMEPALAESWEASADAKVWRFNIRQGVEFHNGKSLTTGDVVASINKHRGEDTTSYAKGVFSGISDVRVDGNAVVVELADGNADAPALFTDYHFNIMPSKDGVAESLSDAGTGPYLLKEYNPGVKTVLERNPNAWHPDGGALADSHEVLAILDDTARQSALISGSVDVINRPALKGIARLKKVKGVNIVDVASNLA
;
A
#
# COMPACT_ATOMS: atom_id res chain seq x y z
N MET A 1 29.28 -7.85 -46.12
CA MET A 1 29.00 -6.54 -45.51
C MET A 1 27.51 -6.28 -45.31
N GLU A 2 26.66 -6.61 -46.29
CA GLU A 2 25.20 -6.39 -46.22
C GLU A 2 24.48 -7.25 -45.16
N HIS A 3 24.95 -8.49 -44.93
CA HIS A 3 24.37 -9.42 -43.96
C HIS A 3 24.64 -9.03 -42.49
N THR A 4 25.75 -8.36 -42.21
CA THR A 4 26.14 -7.90 -40.86
C THR A 4 25.40 -6.62 -40.46
N MET A 5 25.15 -5.71 -41.42
CA MET A 5 24.36 -4.49 -41.17
C MET A 5 22.88 -4.79 -40.91
N LYS A 6 22.32 -5.84 -41.54
CA LYS A 6 20.91 -6.23 -41.36
C LYS A 6 20.65 -6.79 -39.95
N ASN A 7 21.60 -7.56 -39.40
CA ASN A 7 21.50 -8.09 -38.02
C ASN A 7 21.59 -6.99 -36.97
N SER A 8 22.48 -6.01 -37.15
CA SER A 8 22.62 -4.86 -36.23
C SER A 8 21.34 -4.02 -36.15
N LYS A 9 20.64 -3.83 -37.27
CA LYS A 9 19.39 -3.04 -37.32
C LYS A 9 18.22 -3.78 -36.65
N ILE A 10 18.17 -5.10 -36.76
CA ILE A 10 17.16 -5.95 -36.09
C ILE A 10 17.38 -5.94 -34.58
N GLU A 11 18.61 -6.04 -34.11
CA GLU A 11 18.94 -5.96 -32.67
C GLU A 11 18.58 -4.60 -32.07
N GLN A 12 18.85 -3.50 -32.80
CA GLN A 12 18.43 -2.16 -32.38
C GLN A 12 16.91 -2.03 -32.26
N LEU A 13 16.15 -2.58 -33.21
CA LEU A 13 14.69 -2.58 -33.18
C LEU A 13 14.13 -3.40 -32.00
N ILE A 14 14.73 -4.56 -31.69
CA ILE A 14 14.34 -5.39 -30.55
C ILE A 14 14.63 -4.67 -29.21
N HIS A 15 15.78 -4.01 -29.11
CA HIS A 15 16.16 -3.27 -27.91
C HIS A 15 15.22 -2.07 -27.68
N GLN A 16 14.90 -1.34 -28.75
CA GLN A 16 13.94 -0.23 -28.71
C GLN A 16 12.55 -0.71 -28.29
N ASP A 17 12.02 -1.78 -28.88
CA ASP A 17 10.70 -2.33 -28.50
C ASP A 17 10.64 -2.76 -27.02
N THR A 18 11.72 -3.37 -26.52
CA THR A 18 11.82 -3.79 -25.12
C THR A 18 11.82 -2.60 -24.16
N ALA A 19 12.61 -1.56 -24.46
CA ALA A 19 12.68 -0.37 -23.62
C ALA A 19 11.37 0.44 -23.64
N LEU A 20 10.68 0.49 -24.79
CA LEU A 20 9.37 1.12 -24.91
C LEU A 20 8.30 0.41 -24.06
N LYS A 21 8.31 -0.93 -24.07
CA LYS A 21 7.40 -1.75 -23.26
C LYS A 21 7.67 -1.62 -21.76
N GLN A 22 8.94 -1.54 -21.36
CA GLN A 22 9.33 -1.29 -19.97
C GLN A 22 8.85 0.10 -19.51
N ALA A 23 9.08 1.14 -20.31
CA ALA A 23 8.64 2.50 -19.99
C ALA A 23 7.10 2.63 -19.95
N LEU A 24 6.36 1.88 -20.80
CA LEU A 24 4.89 1.81 -20.73
C LEU A 24 4.38 1.03 -19.52
N GLY A 25 5.12 0.02 -19.06
CA GLY A 25 4.74 -0.85 -17.95
C GLY A 25 5.11 -0.31 -16.57
N ASP A 26 6.04 0.63 -16.48
CA ASP A 26 6.48 1.20 -15.20
C ASP A 26 5.46 2.23 -14.67
N PRO A 27 4.86 2.00 -13.48
CA PRO A 27 3.88 2.91 -12.89
C PRO A 27 4.49 4.28 -12.54
N ARG A 28 5.81 4.39 -12.37
CA ARG A 28 6.51 5.63 -11.98
C ARG A 28 6.76 6.57 -13.16
N VAL A 29 6.70 6.08 -14.40
CA VAL A 29 6.91 6.90 -15.60
C VAL A 29 5.67 7.75 -15.83
N THR A 30 5.83 9.09 -15.88
CA THR A 30 4.73 10.01 -16.21
C THR A 30 4.54 10.14 -17.73
N ARG A 31 3.40 10.67 -18.16
CA ARG A 31 3.12 10.91 -19.58
C ARG A 31 4.19 11.77 -20.23
N ARG A 32 4.67 12.78 -19.52
CA ARG A 32 5.70 13.69 -20.02
C ARG A 32 7.02 12.96 -20.21
N ASP A 33 7.41 12.14 -19.24
CA ASP A 33 8.67 11.38 -19.29
C ASP A 33 8.63 10.35 -20.41
N PHE A 34 7.50 9.69 -20.61
CA PHE A 34 7.31 8.77 -21.72
C PHE A 34 7.35 9.45 -23.09
N LEU A 35 6.74 10.63 -23.24
CA LEU A 35 6.78 11.36 -24.50
C LEU A 35 8.19 11.88 -24.81
N ALA A 36 8.94 12.32 -23.79
CA ALA A 36 10.35 12.67 -23.94
C ALA A 36 11.19 11.45 -24.35
N PHE A 37 10.97 10.31 -23.70
CA PHE A 37 11.65 9.05 -24.01
C PHE A 37 11.32 8.54 -25.43
N ALA A 38 10.04 8.53 -25.81
CA ALA A 38 9.58 8.16 -27.14
C ALA A 38 10.16 9.09 -28.22
N GLY A 39 10.23 10.39 -27.94
CA GLY A 39 10.86 11.37 -28.81
C GLY A 39 12.36 11.12 -29.00
N ALA A 40 13.09 10.79 -27.93
CA ALA A 40 14.51 10.42 -28.01
C ALA A 40 14.76 9.15 -28.83
N MET A 41 13.75 8.27 -28.94
CA MET A 41 13.77 7.07 -29.79
C MET A 41 13.29 7.34 -31.23
N GLY A 42 12.95 8.57 -31.58
CA GLY A 42 12.51 8.96 -32.92
C GLY A 42 11.04 8.69 -33.23
N LEU A 43 10.22 8.40 -32.21
CA LEU A 43 8.77 8.31 -32.39
C LEU A 43 8.16 9.71 -32.52
N SER A 44 7.21 9.85 -33.44
CA SER A 44 6.44 11.08 -33.55
C SER A 44 5.58 11.31 -32.31
N THR A 45 5.29 12.57 -31.99
CA THR A 45 4.40 12.95 -30.88
C THR A 45 3.03 12.27 -30.97
N ALA A 46 2.51 12.08 -32.19
CA ALA A 46 1.25 11.39 -32.44
C ALA A 46 1.34 9.88 -32.09
N MET A 47 2.42 9.20 -32.50
CA MET A 47 2.64 7.78 -32.20
C MET A 47 2.91 7.56 -30.70
N GLY A 48 3.76 8.39 -30.08
CA GLY A 48 4.01 8.35 -28.64
C GLY A 48 2.73 8.61 -27.83
N SER A 49 1.89 9.55 -28.27
CA SER A 49 0.59 9.80 -27.63
C SER A 49 -0.38 8.64 -27.82
N ALA A 50 -0.43 8.00 -28.98
CA ALA A 50 -1.30 6.85 -29.23
C ALA A 50 -0.92 5.63 -28.38
N LEU A 51 0.38 5.35 -28.24
CA LEU A 51 0.90 4.28 -27.37
C LEU A 51 0.59 4.55 -25.90
N TRP A 52 0.73 5.81 -25.46
CA TRP A 52 0.35 6.22 -24.11
C TRP A 52 -1.15 6.17 -23.86
N SER A 53 -1.96 6.60 -24.82
CA SER A 53 -3.42 6.52 -24.74
C SER A 53 -3.92 5.08 -24.75
N GLY A 54 -3.22 4.16 -25.43
CA GLY A 54 -3.44 2.72 -25.34
C GLY A 54 -3.20 2.18 -23.92
N ARG A 55 -2.17 2.68 -23.21
CA ARG A 55 -1.98 2.44 -21.77
C ARG A 55 -3.16 3.00 -20.97
N ALA A 56 -3.58 4.24 -21.19
CA ALA A 56 -4.71 4.85 -20.47
C ALA A 56 -6.04 4.10 -20.65
N LEU A 57 -6.36 3.62 -21.87
CA LEU A 57 -7.57 2.83 -22.15
C LEU A 57 -7.50 1.40 -21.59
N ALA A 58 -6.32 0.80 -21.53
CA ALA A 58 -6.09 -0.49 -20.87
C ALA A 58 -5.97 -0.37 -19.34
N ALA A 59 -5.72 0.84 -18.82
CA ALA A 59 -5.45 1.12 -17.40
C ALA A 59 -6.63 1.73 -16.65
N THR A 60 -7.78 2.03 -17.27
CA THR A 60 -8.97 2.39 -16.49
C THR A 60 -9.37 1.18 -15.66
N PRO A 61 -9.24 1.23 -14.32
CA PRO A 61 -9.48 0.06 -13.51
C PRO A 61 -10.95 -0.33 -13.60
N LYS A 62 -11.22 -1.61 -13.84
CA LYS A 62 -12.60 -2.11 -13.82
C LYS A 62 -13.07 -2.11 -12.37
N ARG A 63 -14.10 -1.31 -12.09
CA ARG A 63 -14.81 -1.37 -10.81
C ARG A 63 -15.69 -2.61 -10.78
N GLY A 64 -15.71 -3.25 -9.62
CA GLY A 64 -16.53 -4.40 -9.30
C GLY A 64 -15.78 -5.73 -9.34
N GLY A 65 -16.48 -6.79 -8.99
CA GLY A 65 -15.96 -8.16 -9.00
C GLY A 65 -15.34 -8.60 -7.68
N HIS A 66 -14.84 -9.84 -7.68
CA HIS A 66 -14.27 -10.51 -6.52
C HIS A 66 -12.78 -10.74 -6.76
N MET A 67 -11.95 -10.13 -5.93
CA MET A 67 -10.49 -10.32 -5.98
C MET A 67 -10.08 -11.37 -4.95
N VAL A 68 -9.24 -12.33 -5.35
CA VAL A 68 -8.68 -13.35 -4.46
C VAL A 68 -7.17 -13.25 -4.44
N SER A 69 -6.59 -13.06 -3.25
CA SER A 69 -5.14 -13.07 -3.03
C SER A 69 -4.72 -14.32 -2.29
N GLY A 70 -3.79 -15.09 -2.85
CA GLY A 70 -3.11 -16.15 -2.13
C GLY A 70 -1.84 -15.61 -1.52
N LEU A 71 -1.78 -15.47 -0.19
CA LEU A 71 -0.60 -14.95 0.50
C LEU A 71 0.06 -16.03 1.36
N ASN A 72 1.38 -15.95 1.48
CA ASN A 72 2.14 -16.76 2.43
C ASN A 72 2.16 -16.11 3.84
N ASP A 73 2.87 -16.75 4.77
CA ASP A 73 3.23 -16.22 6.10
C ASP A 73 2.06 -15.87 7.04
N ALA A 74 0.83 -16.37 6.76
CA ALA A 74 -0.26 -16.33 7.74
C ALA A 74 -0.03 -17.33 8.89
N ASN A 75 -0.52 -17.01 10.08
CA ASN A 75 -0.36 -17.82 11.28
C ASN A 75 -1.67 -17.91 12.08
N THR A 76 -1.91 -19.04 12.76
CA THR A 76 -3.06 -19.19 13.66
C THR A 76 -3.03 -18.25 14.87
N GLY A 77 -1.85 -17.72 15.21
CA GLY A 77 -1.65 -16.68 16.23
C GLY A 77 -1.78 -15.25 15.71
N ASP A 78 -2.11 -15.05 14.43
CA ASP A 78 -2.36 -13.72 13.89
C ASP A 78 -3.47 -13.01 14.66
N SER A 79 -3.29 -11.71 14.90
CA SER A 79 -4.20 -10.86 15.67
C SER A 79 -4.52 -9.60 14.87
N LEU A 80 -5.66 -8.94 15.15
CA LEU A 80 -5.97 -7.61 14.59
C LEU A 80 -5.19 -6.47 15.27
N ASP A 81 -4.42 -6.77 16.31
CA ASP A 81 -3.51 -5.82 16.94
C ASP A 81 -2.34 -5.49 16.01
N CYS A 82 -2.40 -4.31 15.40
CA CYS A 82 -1.36 -3.85 14.48
C CYS A 82 0.02 -3.70 15.13
N GLY A 83 0.07 -3.50 16.44
CA GLY A 83 1.33 -3.44 17.17
C GLY A 83 2.13 -4.74 17.15
N LEU A 84 1.52 -5.87 16.77
CA LEU A 84 2.12 -7.21 16.79
C LEU A 84 2.34 -7.81 15.39
N PHE A 85 2.05 -7.07 14.32
CA PHE A 85 2.20 -7.60 12.96
C PHE A 85 3.66 -7.92 12.64
N ASN A 86 3.90 -9.07 12.00
CA ASN A 86 5.23 -9.46 11.53
C ASN A 86 5.19 -10.18 10.16
N ALA A 87 4.01 -10.24 9.54
CA ALA A 87 3.75 -11.01 8.34
C ALA A 87 3.07 -10.16 7.27
N THR A 88 3.44 -10.39 6.00
CA THR A 88 2.83 -9.70 4.85
C THR A 88 1.32 -9.92 4.80
N TYR A 89 0.85 -11.11 5.21
CA TYR A 89 -0.58 -11.42 5.29
C TYR A 89 -1.33 -10.36 6.11
N MET A 90 -0.91 -10.11 7.35
CA MET A 90 -1.58 -9.16 8.24
C MET A 90 -1.37 -7.71 7.82
N ILE A 91 -0.23 -7.37 7.22
CA ILE A 91 0.01 -6.04 6.66
C ILE A 91 -0.99 -5.76 5.51
N CYS A 92 -1.19 -6.72 4.61
CA CYS A 92 -2.15 -6.61 3.51
C CYS A 92 -3.59 -6.49 4.02
N VAL A 93 -3.98 -7.34 4.98
CA VAL A 93 -5.31 -7.29 5.59
C VAL A 93 -5.52 -5.93 6.26
N SER A 94 -4.61 -5.49 7.12
CA SER A 94 -4.78 -4.23 7.86
C SER A 94 -4.88 -3.02 6.94
N ARG A 95 -4.02 -2.91 5.92
CA ARG A 95 -4.06 -1.80 4.95
C ARG A 95 -5.34 -1.79 4.09
N ALA A 96 -6.09 -2.89 4.04
CA ALA A 96 -7.38 -2.92 3.33
C ALA A 96 -8.52 -2.32 4.16
N PHE A 97 -8.52 -2.50 5.49
CA PHE A 97 -9.64 -2.06 6.34
C PHE A 97 -9.28 -0.90 7.29
N ARG A 98 -8.00 -0.60 7.53
CA ARG A 98 -7.54 0.54 8.32
C ARG A 98 -6.72 1.50 7.47
N ASP A 99 -6.70 2.77 7.87
CA ASP A 99 -5.77 3.77 7.34
C ASP A 99 -4.74 4.19 8.40
N SER A 100 -3.61 4.68 7.92
CA SER A 100 -2.59 5.36 8.72
C SER A 100 -2.81 6.88 8.73
N LEU A 101 -2.03 7.58 9.56
CA LEU A 101 -2.03 9.04 9.59
C LEU A 101 -1.43 9.65 8.32
N VAL A 102 -0.36 9.01 7.80
CA VAL A 102 0.40 9.42 6.61
C VAL A 102 0.60 8.19 5.72
N ASN A 103 0.52 8.38 4.40
CA ASN A 103 0.76 7.31 3.41
C ASN A 103 2.13 7.44 2.76
N VAL A 104 2.57 6.34 2.11
CA VAL A 104 3.76 6.31 1.26
C VAL A 104 3.30 6.24 -0.19
N GLY A 105 3.65 7.27 -0.97
CA GLY A 105 3.41 7.33 -2.41
C GLY A 105 4.25 6.32 -3.18
N GLN A 106 3.93 6.13 -4.47
CA GLN A 106 4.64 5.17 -5.33
C GLN A 106 6.12 5.50 -5.57
N ASP A 107 6.50 6.77 -5.37
CA ASP A 107 7.86 7.29 -5.44
C ASP A 107 8.55 7.35 -4.08
N ASN A 108 7.94 6.76 -3.04
CA ASN A 108 8.33 6.84 -1.62
C ASN A 108 8.18 8.23 -0.99
N SER A 109 7.43 9.15 -1.61
CA SER A 109 7.06 10.40 -0.95
C SER A 109 6.06 10.16 0.19
N MET A 110 6.06 11.05 1.19
CA MET A 110 5.06 11.05 2.25
C MET A 110 3.82 11.81 1.75
N GLU A 111 2.67 11.13 1.72
CA GLU A 111 1.42 11.65 1.17
C GLU A 111 0.34 11.82 2.25
N PRO A 112 -0.56 12.82 2.11
CA PRO A 112 -1.73 12.95 2.97
C PRO A 112 -2.60 11.68 3.01
N ALA A 113 -3.11 11.36 4.21
CA ALA A 113 -4.06 10.28 4.44
C ALA A 113 -5.16 10.77 5.40
N LEU A 114 -5.21 10.23 6.62
CA LEU A 114 -6.05 10.74 7.69
C LEU A 114 -5.55 12.10 8.23
N ALA A 115 -4.25 12.37 8.15
CA ALA A 115 -3.74 13.73 8.17
C ALA A 115 -3.81 14.32 6.76
N GLU A 116 -4.54 15.42 6.60
CA GLU A 116 -4.66 16.11 5.31
C GLU A 116 -3.45 17.02 5.02
N SER A 117 -2.76 17.46 6.07
CA SER A 117 -1.53 18.24 6.01
C SER A 117 -0.79 18.18 7.35
N TRP A 118 0.47 18.58 7.35
CA TRP A 118 1.26 18.75 8.57
C TRP A 118 2.31 19.86 8.41
N GLU A 119 2.72 20.42 9.53
CA GLU A 119 3.77 21.43 9.62
C GLU A 119 4.69 21.17 10.80
N ALA A 120 5.94 21.60 10.69
CA ALA A 120 6.97 21.44 11.71
C ALA A 120 7.40 22.79 12.29
N SER A 121 7.79 22.80 13.56
CA SER A 121 8.59 23.88 14.14
C SER A 121 9.94 24.02 13.43
N ALA A 122 10.58 25.18 13.57
CA ALA A 122 11.85 25.47 12.90
C ALA A 122 12.99 24.48 13.25
N ASP A 123 12.93 23.85 14.42
CA ASP A 123 13.87 22.83 14.91
C ASP A 123 13.40 21.39 14.68
N ALA A 124 12.27 21.20 13.98
CA ALA A 124 11.64 19.91 13.72
C ALA A 124 11.33 19.07 14.98
N LYS A 125 11.14 19.72 16.14
CA LYS A 125 10.75 19.07 17.39
C LYS A 125 9.24 18.99 17.61
N VAL A 126 8.47 19.91 17.04
CA VAL A 126 7.01 19.95 17.20
C VAL A 126 6.37 19.82 15.83
N TRP A 127 5.53 18.81 15.67
CA TRP A 127 4.80 18.53 14.44
C TRP A 127 3.30 18.65 14.68
N ARG A 128 2.63 19.45 13.87
CA ARG A 128 1.17 19.64 13.93
C ARG A 128 0.52 18.99 12.72
N PHE A 129 -0.26 17.93 12.95
CA PHE A 129 -0.97 17.17 11.92
C PHE A 129 -2.44 17.58 11.88
N ASN A 130 -2.91 18.17 10.78
CA ASN A 130 -4.33 18.49 10.58
C ASN A 130 -5.11 17.23 10.23
N ILE A 131 -6.10 16.87 11.05
CA ILE A 131 -6.85 15.62 10.87
C ILE A 131 -8.07 15.88 9.99
N ARG A 132 -8.27 15.01 8.98
CA ARG A 132 -9.40 15.03 8.07
C ARG A 132 -10.72 14.96 8.84
N GLN A 133 -11.66 15.81 8.46
CA GLN A 133 -13.01 15.86 9.04
C GLN A 133 -13.99 14.99 8.25
N GLY A 134 -15.05 14.52 8.92
CA GLY A 134 -16.12 13.74 8.29
C GLY A 134 -15.75 12.28 7.97
N VAL A 135 -14.65 11.78 8.52
CA VAL A 135 -14.30 10.35 8.42
C VAL A 135 -15.03 9.56 9.50
N GLU A 136 -15.59 8.42 9.14
CA GLU A 136 -16.22 7.48 10.05
C GLU A 136 -15.45 6.16 10.09
N PHE A 137 -15.36 5.59 11.29
CA PHE A 137 -15.01 4.20 11.45
C PHE A 137 -16.16 3.32 10.94
N HIS A 138 -15.85 2.08 10.56
CA HIS A 138 -16.85 1.13 10.04
C HIS A 138 -18.01 0.82 11.00
N ASN A 139 -17.84 1.06 12.30
CA ASN A 139 -18.89 0.93 13.31
C ASN A 139 -19.78 2.19 13.46
N GLY A 140 -19.61 3.19 12.61
CA GLY A 140 -20.38 4.44 12.61
C GLY A 140 -19.87 5.50 13.58
N LYS A 141 -18.81 5.24 14.35
CA LYS A 141 -18.17 6.26 15.19
C LYS A 141 -17.40 7.23 14.30
N SER A 142 -17.59 8.54 14.49
CA SER A 142 -16.76 9.54 13.81
C SER A 142 -15.30 9.47 14.31
N LEU A 143 -14.35 9.63 13.39
CA LEU A 143 -12.94 9.79 13.71
C LEU A 143 -12.73 11.12 14.45
N THR A 144 -11.97 11.07 15.54
CA THR A 144 -11.60 12.24 16.33
C THR A 144 -10.09 12.34 16.49
N THR A 145 -9.58 13.53 16.84
CA THR A 145 -8.18 13.71 17.25
C THR A 145 -7.83 12.84 18.46
N GLY A 146 -8.78 12.55 19.35
CA GLY A 146 -8.59 11.63 20.48
C GLY A 146 -8.24 10.20 20.06
N ASP A 147 -8.85 9.70 18.97
CA ASP A 147 -8.52 8.37 18.42
C ASP A 147 -7.10 8.30 17.88
N VAL A 148 -6.65 9.38 17.24
CA VAL A 148 -5.28 9.51 16.74
C VAL A 148 -4.28 9.54 17.90
N VAL A 149 -4.53 10.34 18.93
CA VAL A 149 -3.70 10.39 20.15
C VAL A 149 -3.63 9.01 20.82
N ALA A 150 -4.77 8.34 21.01
CA ALA A 150 -4.83 7.02 21.63
C ALA A 150 -4.08 5.96 20.80
N SER A 151 -4.22 5.99 19.47
CA SER A 151 -3.52 5.09 18.56
C SER A 151 -1.99 5.30 18.61
N ILE A 152 -1.54 6.55 18.68
CA ILE A 152 -0.11 6.85 18.87
C ILE A 152 0.38 6.39 20.26
N ASN A 153 -0.43 6.60 21.30
CA ASN A 153 -0.04 6.27 22.67
C ASN A 153 0.05 4.76 22.92
N LYS A 154 -0.69 3.95 22.18
CA LYS A 154 -0.56 2.48 22.18
C LYS A 154 0.89 2.03 22.00
N HIS A 155 1.66 2.71 21.15
CA HIS A 155 3.03 2.30 20.82
C HIS A 155 4.09 2.81 21.80
N ARG A 156 3.77 3.76 22.69
CA ARG A 156 4.74 4.38 23.60
C ARG A 156 4.53 4.07 25.09
N GLY A 157 3.44 3.40 25.44
CA GLY A 157 3.16 3.07 26.84
C GLY A 157 4.31 2.27 27.47
N GLU A 158 4.54 2.45 28.77
CA GLU A 158 5.65 1.79 29.48
C GLU A 158 5.65 0.26 29.27
N ASP A 159 4.47 -0.34 29.41
CA ASP A 159 4.21 -1.78 29.23
C ASP A 159 3.80 -2.18 27.80
N THR A 160 3.99 -1.29 26.81
CA THR A 160 3.62 -1.63 25.43
C THR A 160 4.41 -2.84 24.93
N THR A 161 3.68 -3.79 24.36
CA THR A 161 4.23 -4.96 23.67
C THR A 161 4.42 -4.71 22.18
N SER A 162 4.14 -3.49 21.70
CA SER A 162 4.23 -3.19 20.29
C SER A 162 5.66 -3.29 19.77
N TYR A 163 5.83 -3.95 18.63
CA TYR A 163 7.08 -4.00 17.89
C TYR A 163 7.53 -2.63 17.36
N ALA A 164 6.62 -1.64 17.26
CA ALA A 164 6.96 -0.26 16.95
C ALA A 164 7.36 0.61 18.16
N LYS A 165 7.54 0.02 19.36
CA LYS A 165 8.00 0.78 20.55
C LYS A 165 9.25 1.61 20.27
N GLY A 166 10.23 1.01 19.58
CA GLY A 166 11.47 1.70 19.19
C GLY A 166 11.21 2.89 18.26
N VAL A 167 10.35 2.71 17.25
CA VAL A 167 9.98 3.74 16.27
C VAL A 167 9.32 4.95 16.93
N PHE A 168 8.46 4.72 17.92
CA PHE A 168 7.70 5.77 18.60
C PHE A 168 8.38 6.34 19.86
N SER A 169 9.52 5.76 20.28
CA SER A 169 10.22 6.12 21.53
C SER A 169 10.75 7.55 21.58
N GLY A 170 11.04 8.15 20.42
CA GLY A 170 11.53 9.52 20.32
C GLY A 170 10.45 10.59 20.54
N ILE A 171 9.18 10.21 20.63
CA ILE A 171 8.09 11.16 20.83
C ILE A 171 7.85 11.36 22.33
N SER A 172 8.05 12.59 22.83
CA SER A 172 7.94 12.96 24.23
C SER A 172 6.53 13.34 24.67
N ASP A 173 5.73 13.97 23.80
CA ASP A 173 4.34 14.35 24.09
C ASP A 173 3.45 14.21 22.86
N VAL A 174 2.17 13.93 23.07
CA VAL A 174 1.14 13.97 22.03
C VAL A 174 -0.16 14.48 22.61
N ARG A 175 -0.71 15.52 22.00
CA ARG A 175 -1.93 16.17 22.48
C ARG A 175 -2.85 16.61 21.35
N VAL A 176 -4.12 16.82 21.71
CA VAL A 176 -5.12 17.42 20.85
C VAL A 176 -4.95 18.94 20.82
N ASP A 177 -5.01 19.53 19.63
CA ASP A 177 -5.12 20.97 19.40
C ASP A 177 -6.24 21.24 18.37
N GLY A 178 -7.47 21.37 18.87
CA GLY A 178 -8.65 21.51 18.02
C GLY A 178 -8.84 20.32 17.06
N ASN A 179 -8.75 20.57 15.76
CA ASN A 179 -8.82 19.56 14.70
C ASN A 179 -7.44 18.97 14.34
N ALA A 180 -6.39 19.32 15.06
CA ALA A 180 -5.05 18.81 14.86
C ALA A 180 -4.58 17.95 16.04
N VAL A 181 -3.57 17.13 15.75
CA VAL A 181 -2.77 16.44 16.74
C VAL A 181 -1.37 17.03 16.72
N VAL A 182 -0.89 17.46 17.87
CA VAL A 182 0.47 17.96 18.06
C VAL A 182 1.32 16.85 18.64
N VAL A 183 2.45 16.58 17.99
CA VAL A 183 3.42 15.55 18.33
C VAL A 183 4.74 16.26 18.65
N GLU A 184 5.22 16.11 19.88
CA GLU A 184 6.51 16.64 20.31
C GLU A 184 7.55 15.54 20.40
N LEU A 185 8.74 15.82 19.90
CA LEU A 185 9.88 14.91 19.86
C LEU A 185 10.93 15.35 20.89
N ALA A 186 11.62 14.38 21.48
CA ALA A 186 12.75 14.65 22.36
C ALA A 186 13.87 15.42 21.62
N ASP A 187 14.12 15.04 20.36
CA ASP A 187 15.11 15.64 19.47
C ASP A 187 14.50 15.99 18.10
N GLY A 188 15.11 16.96 17.43
CA GLY A 188 14.63 17.41 16.12
C GLY A 188 14.76 16.31 15.07
N ASN A 189 13.67 15.99 14.38
CA ASN A 189 13.65 14.98 13.34
C ASN A 189 12.79 15.46 12.16
N ALA A 190 13.44 15.76 11.03
CA ALA A 190 12.77 16.20 9.81
C ALA A 190 11.92 15.09 9.16
N ASP A 191 12.22 13.82 9.45
CA ASP A 191 11.55 12.65 8.89
C ASP A 191 10.42 12.12 9.79
N ALA A 192 9.99 12.88 10.81
CA ALA A 192 8.96 12.45 11.74
C ALA A 192 7.65 11.96 11.10
N PRO A 193 7.16 12.52 9.97
CA PRO A 193 5.95 11.99 9.34
C PRO A 193 6.11 10.54 8.84
N ALA A 194 7.33 10.10 8.53
CA ALA A 194 7.60 8.73 8.10
C ALA A 194 7.36 7.69 9.22
N LEU A 195 7.47 8.10 10.49
CA LEU A 195 7.14 7.23 11.64
C LEU A 195 5.70 6.69 11.56
N PHE A 196 4.80 7.50 11.01
CA PHE A 196 3.38 7.17 10.89
C PHE A 196 3.04 6.38 9.63
N THR A 197 4.04 5.95 8.87
CA THR A 197 3.89 5.04 7.72
C THR A 197 4.24 3.58 8.06
N ASP A 198 4.80 3.37 9.26
CA ASP A 198 5.15 2.05 9.76
C ASP A 198 3.90 1.15 9.79
N TYR A 199 4.04 -0.08 9.31
CA TYR A 199 2.90 -0.99 9.15
C TYR A 199 2.26 -1.42 10.49
N HIS A 200 2.97 -1.25 11.62
CA HIS A 200 2.39 -1.47 12.93
C HIS A 200 1.50 -0.31 13.38
N PHE A 201 1.55 0.85 12.73
CA PHE A 201 0.78 2.04 13.10
C PHE A 201 -0.45 2.22 12.21
N ASN A 202 -1.63 2.09 12.81
CA ASN A 202 -2.93 2.27 12.16
C ASN A 202 -3.82 3.08 13.10
N ILE A 203 -4.72 3.91 12.55
CA ILE A 203 -5.69 4.61 13.38
C ILE A 203 -6.82 3.66 13.76
N MET A 204 -7.08 3.57 15.07
CA MET A 204 -8.08 2.70 15.68
C MET A 204 -9.11 3.55 16.42
N PRO A 205 -10.36 3.08 16.55
CA PRO A 205 -11.29 3.71 17.48
C PRO A 205 -10.73 3.61 18.90
N SER A 206 -11.08 4.59 19.72
CA SER A 206 -10.69 4.65 21.12
C SER A 206 -11.89 4.80 22.03
N LYS A 207 -11.70 4.32 23.26
CA LYS A 207 -12.64 4.48 24.37
C LYS A 207 -11.85 4.87 25.61
N ASP A 208 -12.30 5.92 26.29
CA ASP A 208 -11.66 6.43 27.52
C ASP A 208 -10.16 6.71 27.35
N GLY A 209 -9.76 7.19 26.16
CA GLY A 209 -8.36 7.51 25.82
C GLY A 209 -7.48 6.30 25.46
N VAL A 210 -8.06 5.10 25.39
CA VAL A 210 -7.34 3.85 25.06
C VAL A 210 -7.76 3.35 23.69
N ALA A 211 -6.78 3.02 22.84
CA ALA A 211 -7.05 2.47 21.52
C ALA A 211 -7.57 1.02 21.59
N GLU A 212 -8.69 0.75 20.92
CA GLU A 212 -9.31 -0.57 20.85
C GLU A 212 -8.55 -1.46 19.84
N SER A 213 -7.43 -2.03 20.30
CA SER A 213 -6.43 -2.67 19.43
C SER A 213 -6.95 -3.86 18.63
N LEU A 214 -7.98 -4.54 19.13
CA LEU A 214 -8.60 -5.70 18.50
C LEU A 214 -9.86 -5.36 17.71
N SER A 215 -10.23 -4.08 17.62
CA SER A 215 -11.44 -3.65 16.93
C SER A 215 -11.36 -3.96 15.43
N ASP A 216 -12.39 -4.56 14.86
CA ASP A 216 -12.52 -4.75 13.41
C ASP A 216 -12.95 -3.46 12.68
N ALA A 217 -13.31 -2.41 13.42
CA ALA A 217 -13.66 -1.12 12.85
C ALA A 217 -12.40 -0.31 12.50
N GLY A 218 -12.15 -0.14 11.21
CA GLY A 218 -11.16 0.80 10.69
C GLY A 218 -11.83 1.93 9.92
N THR A 219 -11.04 2.70 9.18
CA THR A 219 -11.52 3.79 8.30
C THR A 219 -11.31 3.47 6.82
N GLY A 220 -10.77 2.29 6.53
CA GLY A 220 -10.30 1.90 5.20
C GLY A 220 -11.42 1.66 4.19
N PRO A 221 -11.03 1.40 2.92
CA PRO A 221 -11.95 1.23 1.81
C PRO A 221 -12.66 -0.14 1.79
N TYR A 222 -12.27 -1.09 2.64
CA TYR A 222 -12.95 -2.36 2.82
C TYR A 222 -13.38 -2.56 4.28
N LEU A 223 -14.52 -3.22 4.48
CA LEU A 223 -15.06 -3.71 5.76
C LEU A 223 -14.56 -5.13 6.01
N LEU A 224 -14.11 -5.43 7.23
CA LEU A 224 -13.79 -6.79 7.64
C LEU A 224 -15.07 -7.61 7.86
N LYS A 225 -15.25 -8.70 7.12
CA LYS A 225 -16.45 -9.57 7.20
C LYS A 225 -16.19 -10.90 7.88
N GLU A 226 -15.05 -11.50 7.60
CA GLU A 226 -14.62 -12.77 8.20
C GLU A 226 -13.13 -12.71 8.46
N TYR A 227 -12.70 -13.14 9.64
CA TYR A 227 -11.29 -13.20 10.02
C TYR A 227 -11.01 -14.53 10.71
N ASN A 228 -10.38 -15.45 9.97
CA ASN A 228 -9.94 -16.75 10.47
C ASN A 228 -8.41 -16.80 10.43
N PRO A 229 -7.72 -16.51 11.56
CA PRO A 229 -6.27 -16.50 11.66
C PRO A 229 -5.62 -17.74 11.04
N GLY A 230 -4.62 -17.52 10.17
CA GLY A 230 -3.89 -18.60 9.50
C GLY A 230 -4.66 -19.34 8.40
N VAL A 231 -5.90 -18.96 8.10
CA VAL A 231 -6.74 -19.63 7.09
C VAL A 231 -7.19 -18.67 6.00
N LYS A 232 -8.03 -17.68 6.34
CA LYS A 232 -8.55 -16.72 5.37
C LYS A 232 -9.11 -15.46 6.02
N THR A 233 -9.24 -14.42 5.21
CA THR A 233 -9.88 -13.16 5.57
C THR A 233 -10.79 -12.72 4.42
N VAL A 234 -12.02 -12.33 4.73
CA VAL A 234 -12.99 -11.84 3.75
C VAL A 234 -13.29 -10.38 4.03
N LEU A 235 -13.18 -9.57 2.99
CA LEU A 235 -13.36 -8.12 3.00
C LEU A 235 -14.42 -7.74 1.96
N GLU A 236 -15.29 -6.78 2.30
CA GLU A 236 -16.28 -6.22 1.38
C GLU A 236 -16.06 -4.72 1.22
N ARG A 237 -16.32 -4.18 0.03
CA ARG A 237 -16.17 -2.74 -0.21
C ARG A 237 -16.96 -1.93 0.81
N ASN A 238 -16.31 -0.94 1.42
CA ASN A 238 -16.97 0.04 2.27
C ASN A 238 -17.77 1.03 1.39
N PRO A 239 -19.11 1.05 1.44
CA PRO A 239 -19.92 1.97 0.64
C PRO A 239 -19.75 3.44 1.08
N ASN A 240 -19.28 3.66 2.31
CA ASN A 240 -19.10 4.98 2.93
C ASN A 240 -17.61 5.36 3.02
N ALA A 241 -16.75 4.77 2.19
CA ALA A 241 -15.32 5.08 2.19
C ALA A 241 -15.07 6.57 1.90
N TRP A 242 -14.21 7.20 2.70
CA TRP A 242 -13.89 8.62 2.58
C TRP A 242 -12.88 8.89 1.44
N HIS A 243 -12.21 7.85 0.95
CA HIS A 243 -11.16 7.95 -0.06
C HIS A 243 -11.69 8.51 -1.39
N PRO A 244 -10.87 9.26 -2.14
CA PRO A 244 -11.19 9.63 -3.52
C PRO A 244 -11.56 8.40 -4.34
N ASP A 245 -12.62 8.50 -5.14
CA ASP A 245 -13.19 7.39 -5.92
C ASP A 245 -13.46 6.12 -5.09
N GLY A 246 -13.72 6.26 -3.79
CA GLY A 246 -14.07 5.18 -2.86
C GLY A 246 -12.92 4.25 -2.45
N GLY A 247 -11.69 4.46 -2.95
CA GLY A 247 -10.46 3.74 -2.55
C GLY A 247 -10.36 2.26 -2.93
N ALA A 248 -11.48 1.54 -2.97
CA ALA A 248 -11.61 0.15 -3.39
C ALA A 248 -12.02 0.06 -4.86
N LEU A 249 -11.50 -0.95 -5.58
CA LEU A 249 -11.90 -1.24 -6.96
C LEU A 249 -12.74 -2.50 -7.09
N ALA A 250 -12.41 -3.57 -6.36
CA ALA A 250 -13.22 -4.79 -6.30
C ALA A 250 -14.36 -4.64 -5.28
N ASP A 251 -15.48 -5.35 -5.49
CA ASP A 251 -16.61 -5.38 -4.55
C ASP A 251 -16.28 -6.20 -3.29
N SER A 252 -15.43 -7.20 -3.44
CA SER A 252 -14.91 -7.98 -2.33
C SER A 252 -13.47 -8.42 -2.57
N HIS A 253 -12.76 -8.65 -1.48
CA HIS A 253 -11.39 -9.15 -1.46
C HIS A 253 -11.30 -10.32 -0.49
N GLU A 254 -10.99 -11.50 -1.01
CA GLU A 254 -10.65 -12.66 -0.19
C GLU A 254 -9.13 -12.83 -0.15
N VAL A 255 -8.58 -12.93 1.06
CA VAL A 255 -7.17 -13.21 1.31
C VAL A 255 -7.09 -14.63 1.84
N LEU A 256 -6.46 -15.52 1.09
CA LEU A 256 -6.27 -16.93 1.42
C LEU A 256 -4.84 -17.17 1.92
N ALA A 257 -4.71 -17.90 3.03
CA ALA A 257 -3.42 -18.40 3.48
C ALA A 257 -3.01 -19.62 2.65
N ILE A 258 -2.03 -19.45 1.76
CA ILE A 258 -1.48 -20.55 0.96
C ILE A 258 0.03 -20.60 1.21
N LEU A 259 0.43 -21.34 2.24
CA LEU A 259 1.82 -21.34 2.72
C LEU A 259 2.77 -22.05 1.74
N ASP A 260 2.34 -23.16 1.13
CA ASP A 260 3.16 -23.89 0.16
C ASP A 260 3.33 -23.12 -1.15
N ASP A 261 4.56 -22.85 -1.53
CA ASP A 261 4.89 -22.06 -2.72
C ASP A 261 4.37 -22.70 -4.03
N THR A 262 4.42 -24.02 -4.13
CA THR A 262 4.01 -24.73 -5.34
C THR A 262 2.49 -24.70 -5.50
N ALA A 263 1.75 -24.90 -4.40
CA ALA A 263 0.31 -24.77 -4.35
C ALA A 263 -0.13 -23.35 -4.69
N ARG A 264 0.52 -22.33 -4.11
CA ARG A 264 0.22 -20.91 -4.36
C ARG A 264 0.48 -20.52 -5.82
N GLN A 265 1.60 -20.95 -6.40
CA GLN A 265 1.84 -20.77 -7.84
C GLN A 265 0.82 -21.50 -8.71
N SER A 266 0.45 -22.73 -8.35
CA SER A 266 -0.55 -23.49 -9.11
C SER A 266 -1.92 -22.83 -9.08
N ALA A 267 -2.31 -22.26 -7.93
CA ALA A 267 -3.55 -21.50 -7.77
C ALA A 267 -3.57 -20.25 -8.66
N LEU A 268 -2.45 -19.54 -8.81
CA LEU A 268 -2.36 -18.42 -9.74
C LEU A 268 -2.49 -18.90 -11.20
N ILE A 269 -1.82 -20.01 -11.55
CA ILE A 269 -1.85 -20.56 -12.91
C ILE A 269 -3.26 -21.04 -13.30
N SER A 270 -4.01 -21.62 -12.35
CA SER A 270 -5.39 -22.05 -12.58
C SER A 270 -6.40 -20.90 -12.58
N GLY A 271 -6.01 -19.71 -12.15
CA GLY A 271 -6.92 -18.57 -11.94
C GLY A 271 -7.79 -18.73 -10.69
N SER A 272 -7.41 -19.61 -9.75
CA SER A 272 -8.08 -19.74 -8.46
C SER A 272 -7.74 -18.59 -7.51
N VAL A 273 -6.61 -17.90 -7.76
CA VAL A 273 -6.26 -16.62 -7.14
C VAL A 273 -5.77 -15.64 -8.21
N ASP A 274 -5.99 -14.36 -8.00
CA ASP A 274 -5.59 -13.27 -8.90
C ASP A 274 -4.17 -12.76 -8.60
N VAL A 275 -3.79 -12.79 -7.33
CA VAL A 275 -2.51 -12.25 -6.84
C VAL A 275 -1.87 -13.25 -5.89
N ILE A 276 -0.55 -13.39 -6.00
CA ILE A 276 0.26 -14.08 -4.99
C ILE A 276 1.49 -13.27 -4.63
N ASN A 277 1.98 -13.44 -3.41
CA ASN A 277 3.28 -12.92 -3.00
C ASN A 277 4.35 -14.03 -2.99
N ARG A 278 5.62 -13.59 -3.05
CA ARG A 278 6.83 -14.42 -2.94
C ARG A 278 6.73 -15.74 -3.73
N PRO A 279 6.48 -15.72 -5.06
CA PRO A 279 6.53 -16.94 -5.85
C PRO A 279 7.94 -17.57 -5.78
N ALA A 280 8.01 -18.89 -5.63
CA ALA A 280 9.28 -19.63 -5.69
C ALA A 280 10.11 -19.25 -6.94
N LEU A 281 11.35 -18.81 -6.70
CA LEU A 281 12.25 -18.30 -7.74
C LEU A 281 12.47 -19.29 -8.89
N LYS A 282 12.55 -20.59 -8.58
CA LYS A 282 12.69 -21.66 -9.57
C LYS A 282 11.49 -21.74 -10.54
N GLY A 283 10.30 -21.32 -10.11
CA GLY A 283 9.07 -21.34 -10.90
C GLY A 283 8.82 -20.10 -11.76
N ILE A 284 9.60 -19.02 -11.57
CA ILE A 284 9.38 -17.72 -12.23
C ILE A 284 9.39 -17.83 -13.75
N ALA A 285 10.34 -18.55 -14.33
CA ALA A 285 10.46 -18.71 -15.78
C ALA A 285 9.23 -19.39 -16.41
N ARG A 286 8.54 -20.24 -15.64
CA ARG A 286 7.27 -20.86 -16.06
C ARG A 286 6.13 -19.86 -15.95
N LEU A 287 6.04 -19.12 -14.86
CA LEU A 287 5.00 -18.09 -14.65
C LEU A 287 5.00 -17.02 -15.76
N LYS A 288 6.19 -16.59 -16.23
CA LYS A 288 6.32 -15.65 -17.37
C LYS A 288 5.69 -16.14 -18.67
N LYS A 289 5.47 -17.45 -18.82
CA LYS A 289 4.87 -18.05 -20.02
C LYS A 289 3.35 -18.21 -19.89
N VAL A 290 2.78 -17.96 -18.71
CA VAL A 290 1.34 -18.10 -18.46
C VAL A 290 0.65 -16.84 -18.93
N LYS A 291 -0.30 -16.98 -19.87
CA LYS A 291 -1.04 -15.85 -20.41
C LYS A 291 -1.84 -15.17 -19.30
N GLY A 292 -1.70 -13.84 -19.19
CA GLY A 292 -2.42 -13.04 -18.18
C GLY A 292 -1.71 -12.93 -16.83
N VAL A 293 -0.61 -13.67 -16.60
CA VAL A 293 0.22 -13.53 -15.40
C VAL A 293 1.29 -12.47 -15.64
N ASN A 294 1.28 -11.45 -14.78
CA ASN A 294 2.33 -10.43 -14.74
C ASN A 294 3.19 -10.66 -13.49
N ILE A 295 4.51 -10.58 -13.66
CA ILE A 295 5.45 -10.66 -12.55
C ILE A 295 5.95 -9.25 -12.26
N VAL A 296 5.62 -8.76 -11.06
CA VAL A 296 6.13 -7.49 -10.55
C VAL A 296 7.39 -7.79 -9.75
N ASP A 297 8.52 -7.32 -10.26
CA ASP A 297 9.81 -7.37 -9.58
C ASP A 297 10.10 -5.97 -9.02
N VAL A 298 10.11 -5.86 -7.70
CA VAL A 298 10.32 -4.61 -6.98
C VAL A 298 11.48 -4.79 -6.02
N ALA A 299 12.45 -3.88 -6.09
CA ALA A 299 13.53 -3.83 -5.12
C ALA A 299 12.93 -3.62 -3.72
N SER A 300 13.40 -4.40 -2.74
CA SER A 300 12.97 -4.27 -1.35
C SER A 300 13.19 -2.84 -0.86
N ASN A 301 12.15 -2.24 -0.28
CA ASN A 301 12.21 -0.95 0.41
C ASN A 301 12.42 -1.08 1.92
N LEU A 302 12.62 -2.30 2.43
CA LEU A 302 13.15 -2.52 3.77
C LEU A 302 14.65 -2.19 3.75
N ALA A 303 14.97 -0.95 4.12
CA ALA A 303 16.27 -0.56 4.64
C ALA A 303 16.24 -0.65 6.18
#